data_AF-A0A7C9LDI7-F1
#
_entry.id   AF-A0A7C9LDI7-F1
#
_cell.length_a   1.000
_cell.length_b   1.000
_cell.length_c   1.000
_cell.angle_alpha   90.00
_cell.angle_beta   90.00
_cell.angle_gamma   90.00
#
_symmetry.space_group_name_H-M   'P 1'
#
loop_
_entity.id
_entity.type
_entity.pdbx_description
1 polymer ?
#
loop_
_entity_poly.entity_id
_entity_poly.type
_entity_poly.pdbx_seq_one_letter_code
_entity_poly.pdbx_strand_id
1 'polypeptide(L)' 'MTSASPEGDAEALELRFLTRDVTADEAAAVTAVLVTTVREARGEHEVPSRNDWSHPRNALRPRVEVGPGRWAASAR' A
#
# COMPACT_ATOMS: atom_id res chain seq x y z
N MET A 1 -27.71 10.15 -15.99
CA MET A 1 -26.61 9.18 -15.85
C MET A 1 -25.32 9.96 -15.98
N THR A 2 -24.70 10.33 -14.86
CA THR A 2 -23.39 10.99 -14.88
C THR A 2 -22.32 9.90 -14.87
N SER A 3 -21.54 9.82 -15.93
CA SER A 3 -20.35 8.97 -16.00
C SER A 3 -19.30 9.60 -15.10
N ALA A 4 -18.96 8.94 -13.98
CA ALA A 4 -17.81 9.31 -13.20
C ALA A 4 -16.56 9.15 -14.08
N SER A 5 -15.93 10.27 -14.44
CA SER A 5 -14.58 10.26 -15.00
C SER A 5 -13.66 9.52 -14.02
N PRO A 6 -12.80 8.58 -14.47
CA PRO A 6 -11.78 7.97 -13.62
C PRO A 6 -10.60 8.93 -13.36
N GLU A 7 -10.84 10.24 -13.39
CA GLU A 7 -9.93 11.28 -12.92
C GLU A 7 -10.06 11.39 -11.40
N GLY A 8 -9.73 10.30 -10.70
CA GLY A 8 -9.38 10.38 -9.30
C GLY A 8 -7.91 10.79 -9.23
N ASP A 9 -7.64 11.96 -8.67
CA ASP A 9 -6.34 12.59 -8.43
C ASP A 9 -5.31 11.66 -7.75
N ALA A 10 -4.75 10.71 -8.48
CA ALA A 10 -3.35 10.36 -8.31
C ALA A 10 -2.61 11.40 -9.14
N GLU A 11 -1.86 12.28 -8.50
CA GLU A 11 -0.95 13.22 -9.14
C GLU A 11 -0.18 12.46 -10.24
N ALA A 12 -0.63 12.63 -11.49
CA ALA A 12 -0.17 11.80 -12.58
C ALA A 12 1.28 12.18 -12.81
N LEU A 13 2.19 11.29 -12.40
CA LEU A 13 3.62 11.48 -12.66
C LEU A 13 3.78 11.60 -14.18
N GLU A 14 4.12 12.80 -14.66
CA GLU A 14 4.48 13.02 -16.06
C GLU A 14 5.83 12.36 -16.33
N LEU A 15 5.79 11.09 -16.73
CA LEU A 15 6.97 10.29 -17.03
C LEU A 15 7.27 10.35 -18.53
N ARG A 16 8.54 10.59 -18.88
CA ARG A 16 9.03 10.50 -20.25
C ARG A 16 10.14 9.45 -20.35
N PHE A 17 9.89 8.40 -21.12
CA PHE A 17 10.90 7.38 -21.43
C PHE A 17 11.85 7.91 -22.52
N LEU A 18 13.14 7.98 -22.21
CA LEU A 18 14.18 8.45 -23.15
C LEU A 18 14.78 7.31 -23.99
N THR A 19 14.65 6.07 -23.52
CA THR A 19 15.09 4.87 -24.21
C THR A 19 14.11 4.51 -25.33
N ARG A 20 14.65 4.02 -26.44
CA ARG A 20 13.84 3.44 -27.52
C ARG A 20 13.33 2.06 -27.10
N ASP A 21 12.27 1.60 -27.75
CA ASP A 21 11.72 0.24 -27.61
C ASP A 21 11.10 -0.10 -26.24
N VAL A 22 10.57 0.90 -25.52
CA VAL A 22 9.77 0.64 -24.31
C VAL A 22 8.37 0.20 -24.71
N THR A 23 7.97 -0.97 -24.26
CA THR A 23 6.62 -1.50 -24.45
C THR A 23 5.62 -0.83 -23.51
N ALA A 24 4.32 -0.94 -23.83
CA ALA A 24 3.25 -0.40 -22.98
C ALA A 24 3.26 -1.05 -21.58
N ASP A 25 3.54 -2.36 -21.51
CA ASP A 25 3.58 -3.10 -20.24
C ASP A 25 4.76 -2.68 -19.36
N GLU A 26 5.94 -2.46 -19.95
CA GLU A 26 7.11 -1.94 -19.23
C GLU A 26 6.86 -0.52 -18.71
N ALA A 27 6.25 0.34 -19.54
CA ALA A 27 5.89 1.69 -19.12
C ALA A 27 4.89 1.69 -17.95
N ALA A 28 3.89 0.82 -18.00
CA ALA A 28 2.92 0.65 -16.92
C ALA A 28 3.58 0.13 -15.63
N ALA A 29 4.45 -0.86 -15.74
CA ALA A 29 5.17 -1.42 -14.60
C ALA A 29 6.04 -0.37 -13.89
N VAL A 30 6.83 0.40 -14.65
CA VAL A 30 7.68 1.47 -14.09
C VAL A 30 6.82 2.56 -13.44
N THR A 31 5.74 2.96 -14.10
CA THR A 31 4.81 3.97 -13.55
C THR A 31 4.22 3.51 -12.22
N ALA A 32 3.77 2.25 -12.13
CA ALA A 32 3.21 1.69 -10.90
C ALA A 32 4.21 1.70 -9.74
N VAL A 33 5.47 1.32 -10.01
CA VAL A 33 6.55 1.34 -9.00
C VAL A 33 6.83 2.77 -8.52
N LEU A 34 6.95 3.72 -9.44
CA LEU A 34 7.26 5.11 -9.09
C LEU A 34 6.12 5.79 -8.34
N VAL A 35 4.86 5.61 -8.77
CA VAL A 35 3.67 6.11 -8.06
C VAL A 35 3.65 5.55 -6.63
N THR A 36 3.86 4.24 -6.46
CA THR A 36 3.88 3.61 -5.14
C THR A 36 4.99 4.18 -4.26
N THR A 37 6.20 4.29 -4.80
CA THR A 37 7.37 4.80 -4.07
C THR A 37 7.17 6.26 -3.62
N VAL A 38 6.58 7.11 -4.47
CA VAL A 38 6.29 8.51 -4.12
C VAL A 38 5.25 8.59 -3.00
N ARG A 39 4.18 7.80 -3.08
CA ARG A 39 3.14 7.74 -2.04
C ARG A 39 3.72 7.26 -0.70
N GLU A 40 4.56 6.23 -0.73
CA GLU A 40 5.27 5.74 0.46
C GLU A 40 6.18 6.81 1.06
N ALA A 41 6.97 7.50 0.23
CA ALA A 41 7.87 8.57 0.68
C ALA A 41 7.11 9.74 1.33
N ARG A 42 5.88 10.02 0.87
CA ARG A 42 4.99 11.04 1.47
C ARG A 42 4.29 10.57 2.73
N GLY A 43 4.44 9.30 3.11
CA GLY A 43 3.70 8.72 4.23
C GLY A 43 2.19 8.65 3.97
N GLU A 44 1.78 8.65 2.70
CA GLU A 44 0.39 8.43 2.27
C GLU A 44 0.08 6.94 2.43
N HIS A 45 -0.07 6.50 3.66
CA HIS A 45 -0.60 5.20 3.97
C HIS A 45 -2.06 5.38 4.34
N GLU A 46 -2.93 4.59 3.72
CA GLU A 46 -4.31 4.50 4.15
C GLU A 46 -4.31 3.98 5.59
N VAL A 47 -4.63 4.88 6.54
CA VAL A 47 -4.76 4.49 7.93
C VAL A 47 -5.97 3.55 7.99
N PRO A 48 -5.79 2.28 8.42
CA PRO A 48 -6.90 1.35 8.51
C PRO A 48 -8.02 1.97 9.34
N SER A 49 -9.25 1.92 8.83
CA SER A 49 -10.38 2.49 9.57
C SER A 49 -10.47 1.84 10.95
N ARG A 50 -10.52 2.69 11.97
CA ARG A 50 -10.54 2.25 13.36
C ARG A 50 -11.93 1.64 13.65
N ASN A 51 -12.04 0.32 13.59
CA ASN A 51 -13.27 -0.39 13.96
C ASN A 51 -13.29 -0.72 15.46
N ASP A 52 -14.43 -1.18 15.99
CA ASP A 52 -14.55 -1.49 17.42
C ASP A 52 -13.52 -2.53 17.91
N TRP A 53 -13.04 -3.41 17.03
CA TRP A 53 -12.08 -4.46 17.32
C TRP A 53 -10.62 -3.99 17.24
N SER A 54 -10.38 -2.80 16.69
CA SER A 54 -9.05 -2.19 16.58
C SER A 54 -8.56 -1.58 17.91
N HIS A 55 -9.44 -1.46 18.91
CA HIS A 55 -9.06 -1.01 20.24
C HIS A 55 -8.46 -2.19 21.06
N PRO A 56 -7.30 -2.04 21.73
CA PRO A 56 -6.67 -3.13 22.47
C PRO A 56 -7.55 -3.77 23.56
N ARG A 57 -8.51 -3.01 24.11
CA ARG A 57 -9.49 -3.51 25.10
C ARG A 57 -10.55 -4.43 24.50
N ASN A 58 -10.77 -4.37 23.19
CA ASN A 58 -11.77 -5.14 22.47
C ASN A 58 -11.14 -6.28 21.65
N ALA A 59 -9.83 -6.51 21.82
CA ALA A 59 -9.14 -7.62 21.19
C ALA A 59 -9.54 -8.94 21.86
N LEU A 60 -9.99 -9.91 21.06
CA LEU A 60 -10.27 -11.28 21.57
C LEU A 60 -9.01 -12.01 22.04
N ARG A 61 -7.84 -11.61 21.50
CA ARG A 61 -6.57 -12.26 21.80
C ARG A 61 -5.78 -11.41 22.78
N PRO A 62 -5.12 -12.02 23.79
CA PRO A 62 -4.16 -11.31 24.61
C PRO A 62 -3.01 -10.77 23.76
N ARG A 63 -2.45 -9.63 24.17
CA ARG A 63 -1.31 -9.01 23.49
C ARG A 63 -0.15 -10.00 23.41
N VAL A 64 0.42 -10.16 22.22
CA VAL A 64 1.64 -10.95 22.05
C VAL A 64 2.81 -10.21 22.69
N GLU A 65 3.39 -10.80 23.73
CA GLU A 65 4.63 -10.31 24.34
C GLU A 65 5.82 -10.69 23.46
N VAL A 66 6.42 -9.70 22.81
CA VAL A 66 7.66 -9.91 22.04
C VAL A 66 8.84 -10.01 23.01
N GLY A 67 9.60 -11.11 22.93
CA GLY A 67 10.79 -11.33 23.75
C GLY A 67 11.55 -12.59 23.32
N PRO A 68 12.85 -12.72 23.68
CA PRO A 68 13.66 -13.87 23.31
C PRO A 68 12.98 -15.17 23.75
N GLY A 69 12.74 -16.08 22.80
CA GLY A 69 12.13 -17.39 23.07
C GLY A 69 10.59 -17.44 23.11
N ARG A 70 9.88 -16.32 22.92
CA ARG A 70 8.39 -16.30 22.92
C ARG A 70 7.74 -16.49 21.56
N TRP A 71 8.53 -16.56 20.49
CA TRP A 71 8.08 -16.85 19.13
C TRP A 71 8.28 -18.34 18.83
N ALA A 72 7.51 -19.21 19.49
CA ALA A 72 7.40 -20.59 19.01
C ALA A 72 6.47 -20.56 17.80
N ALA A 73 7.04 -20.64 16.59
CA ALA A 73 6.27 -20.84 15.38
C ALA A 73 5.36 -22.06 15.58
N SER A 74 4.05 -21.87 15.39
CA SER A 74 3.09 -22.97 15.42
C SER A 74 3.32 -23.83 14.17
N ALA A 75 4.25 -24.77 14.25
CA ALA A 75 4.36 -25.84 13.27
C ALA A 75 3.26 -26.87 13.55
N ARG A 76 2.11 -26.70 12.90
CA ARG A 76 1.21 -27.80 12.52
C ARG A 76 0.55 -27.46 11.20
#